data_AF-A0A815FFM3-F1
#
_entry.id   AF-A0A815FFM3-F1
#
_cell.length_a   1.000
_cell.length_b   1.000
_cell.length_c   1.000
_cell.angle_alpha   90.00
_cell.angle_beta   90.00
_cell.angle_gamma   90.00
#
_symmetry.space_group_name_H-M   'P 1'
#
loop_
_entity.id
_entity.type
_entity.pdbx_description
1 polymer ?
#
loop_
_entity_poly.entity_id
_entity_poly.type
_entity_poly.pdbx_seq_one_letter_code
_entity_poly.pdbx_strand_id
1 'polypeptide(L)'
;MATLSGSMSKLHRKIALVIGNQSYSKRPLVNSVNDANDLADALRIIDFQVTLGADCTHQKMANLIDDFADKIQDQDLVMFYFAGHGFQYKEQNYLLPVDADEKIKRETNIKFNSINAQETLESLSSQTSYVTIFILDCCREYLFDDTSKFRGAKSSGSGLHAMIAPGGTLLQFACAPGSLAADGGGQDRNGLYTKHLLKQISVPNKHVDLIFSSVGAEVYKESKGKQMPYRVSSIMIDDSIYLNAIDADTKRSPSPSSKRTPVPTTPCKPSDEHKPQPTLPKPSYSVNISANAKWKQNGVTIAGGNGYGGATSQLWGPQALFVDDDQTVIIADFMNHRIIQWKNGDTTNGQVVAGGKGAGKGLHQLNGPTDVLIDKETDSLIICDKNNQRVVRWSRRSGTTLGEILIDNIYCNRLAMDKHRYLYISDTEKHEVKRYELGEKNSTLVAGGNGSGDGLNQLNRPIYLFVDGQQNVYVSDYENHRVMKWAKGAKEGIVVAGGQGKGNALTQLNYPNGLYVDTLDTLYVADWVNHRVIRWTQGDKKQGTVIVGGNGKGVGANQFHSPEGLSFDRHGNLYVLDCNNNRVQRFSIEYDL
;
A
#
# COMPACT_ATOMS: atom_id res chain seq x y z
N MET A 1 -3.54 30.11 -37.33
CA MET A 1 -3.98 28.71 -37.15
C MET A 1 -2.75 27.83 -37.05
N ALA A 2 -2.35 27.52 -35.83
CA ALA A 2 -1.73 26.25 -35.51
C ALA A 2 -2.71 25.61 -34.53
N THR A 3 -3.38 24.56 -34.99
CA THR A 3 -4.27 23.73 -34.18
C THR A 3 -3.51 23.25 -32.94
N LEU A 4 -3.98 23.64 -31.75
CA LEU A 4 -3.59 23.00 -30.50
C LEU A 4 -4.16 21.58 -30.52
N SER A 5 -3.31 20.62 -30.90
CA SER A 5 -3.55 19.20 -30.65
C SER A 5 -3.63 19.00 -29.14
N GLY A 6 -4.64 18.24 -28.70
CA GLY A 6 -4.80 17.85 -27.30
C GLY A 6 -3.51 17.27 -26.72
N SER A 7 -3.26 17.60 -25.45
CA SER A 7 -2.18 17.05 -24.64
C SER A 7 -2.27 15.53 -24.62
N MET A 8 -1.41 14.86 -25.39
CA MET A 8 -1.11 13.43 -25.20
C MET A 8 -0.65 13.21 -23.76
N SER A 9 -1.21 12.23 -23.07
CA SER A 9 -0.56 11.65 -21.90
C SER A 9 0.84 11.24 -22.31
N LYS A 10 1.87 11.73 -21.60
CA LYS A 10 3.26 11.42 -21.96
C LYS A 10 3.50 9.95 -21.61
N LEU A 11 3.44 9.07 -22.62
CA LEU A 11 3.73 7.65 -22.45
C LEU A 11 5.20 7.50 -22.02
N HIS A 12 5.45 6.92 -20.84
CA HIS A 12 6.81 6.65 -20.37
C HIS A 12 7.48 5.65 -21.31
N ARG A 13 8.77 5.88 -21.61
CA ARG A 13 9.54 4.91 -22.40
C ARG A 13 9.74 3.65 -21.53
N LYS A 14 9.33 2.50 -22.08
CA LYS A 14 9.38 1.21 -21.41
C LYS A 14 10.60 0.45 -21.88
N ILE A 15 11.52 0.12 -20.98
CA ILE A 15 12.74 -0.64 -21.28
C ILE A 15 12.85 -1.84 -20.35
N ALA A 16 13.34 -2.96 -20.86
CA ALA A 16 13.53 -4.16 -20.06
C ALA A 16 14.88 -4.83 -20.31
N LEU A 17 15.51 -5.32 -19.24
CA LEU A 17 16.60 -6.27 -19.28
C LEU A 17 16.07 -7.62 -18.79
N VAL A 18 16.07 -8.61 -19.68
CA VAL A 18 15.55 -9.95 -19.42
C VAL A 18 16.69 -10.95 -19.59
N ILE A 19 17.03 -11.67 -18.53
CA ILE A 19 18.13 -12.65 -18.54
C ILE A 19 17.61 -14.03 -18.15
N GLY A 20 17.92 -15.03 -18.97
CA GLY A 20 17.62 -16.44 -18.72
C GLY A 20 18.89 -17.29 -18.76
N ASN A 21 19.26 -17.91 -17.65
CA ASN A 21 20.39 -18.82 -17.55
C ASN A 21 19.90 -20.23 -17.24
N GLN A 22 20.32 -21.18 -18.07
CA GLN A 22 19.84 -22.55 -18.03
C GLN A 22 20.97 -23.57 -18.16
N SER A 23 21.96 -23.32 -19.02
CA SER A 23 23.00 -24.26 -19.42
C SER A 23 24.17 -24.34 -18.42
N TYR A 24 23.87 -24.50 -17.13
CA TYR A 24 24.86 -24.71 -16.07
C TYR A 24 25.52 -26.09 -16.22
N SER A 25 26.85 -26.16 -16.06
CA SER A 25 27.60 -27.39 -16.35
C SER A 25 27.32 -28.53 -15.36
N LYS A 26 26.97 -28.22 -14.10
CA LYS A 26 26.64 -29.26 -13.11
C LYS A 26 25.14 -29.45 -12.92
N ARG A 27 24.34 -28.38 -13.03
CA ARG A 27 22.93 -28.37 -12.64
C ARG A 27 22.07 -27.61 -13.64
N PRO A 28 21.93 -28.12 -14.86
CA PRO A 28 21.17 -27.44 -15.89
C PRO A 28 19.70 -27.30 -15.47
N LEU A 29 19.11 -26.16 -15.81
CA LEU A 29 17.67 -25.94 -15.68
C LEU A 29 16.97 -26.35 -16.99
N VAL A 30 15.63 -26.37 -16.98
CA VAL A 30 14.85 -26.79 -18.15
C VAL A 30 14.17 -25.61 -18.85
N ASN A 31 13.73 -24.60 -18.07
CA ASN A 31 12.78 -23.60 -18.56
C ASN A 31 13.33 -22.18 -18.61
N SER A 32 14.42 -21.85 -17.92
CA SER A 32 14.86 -20.46 -17.69
C SER A 32 15.17 -19.67 -18.97
N VAL A 33 15.70 -20.31 -20.01
CA VAL A 33 15.89 -19.64 -21.32
C VAL A 33 14.56 -19.45 -22.04
N ASN A 34 13.63 -20.42 -21.96
CA ASN A 34 12.28 -20.27 -22.51
C ASN A 34 11.51 -19.15 -21.79
N ASP A 35 11.61 -19.08 -20.47
CA ASP A 35 11.00 -18.05 -19.64
C ASP A 35 11.45 -16.65 -20.05
N ALA A 36 12.76 -16.46 -20.22
CA ALA A 36 13.33 -15.19 -20.68
C ALA A 36 12.91 -14.85 -22.11
N ASN A 37 12.92 -15.81 -23.04
CA ASN A 37 12.54 -15.59 -24.42
C ASN A 37 11.06 -15.20 -24.55
N ASP A 38 10.17 -15.99 -23.95
CA ASP A 38 8.72 -15.80 -24.07
C ASP A 38 8.29 -14.51 -23.35
N LEU A 39 8.92 -14.15 -22.21
CA LEU A 39 8.68 -12.87 -21.56
C LEU A 39 9.19 -11.69 -22.39
N ALA A 40 10.37 -11.80 -23.00
CA ALA A 40 10.89 -10.77 -23.87
C ALA A 40 9.95 -10.51 -25.06
N ASP A 41 9.40 -11.56 -25.66
CA ASP A 41 8.44 -11.42 -26.76
C ASP A 41 7.12 -10.79 -26.31
N ALA A 42 6.58 -11.20 -25.17
CA ALA A 42 5.38 -10.60 -24.60
C ALA A 42 5.58 -9.11 -24.26
N LEU A 43 6.73 -8.74 -23.69
CA LEU A 43 7.08 -7.36 -23.38
C LEU A 43 7.22 -6.50 -24.65
N ARG A 44 7.83 -7.03 -25.72
CA ARG A 44 7.91 -6.34 -27.02
C ARG A 44 6.53 -6.06 -27.61
N ILE A 45 5.58 -6.98 -27.46
CA ILE A 45 4.19 -6.80 -27.93
C ILE A 45 3.50 -5.62 -27.24
N ILE A 46 3.85 -5.35 -25.97
CA ILE A 46 3.32 -4.24 -25.18
C ILE A 46 4.31 -3.07 -25.10
N ASP A 47 5.06 -2.83 -26.18
CA ASP A 47 5.91 -1.66 -26.41
C ASP A 47 7.12 -1.48 -25.47
N PHE A 48 7.66 -2.55 -24.89
CA PHE A 48 8.97 -2.50 -24.25
C PHE A 48 10.11 -2.63 -25.26
N GLN A 49 11.17 -1.84 -25.06
CA GLN A 49 12.46 -2.09 -25.66
C GLN A 49 13.21 -3.11 -24.82
N VAL A 50 13.35 -4.34 -25.32
CA VAL A 50 13.91 -5.45 -24.54
C VAL A 50 15.35 -5.76 -24.94
N THR A 51 16.27 -5.65 -23.98
CA THR A 51 17.61 -6.24 -24.01
C THR A 51 17.51 -7.65 -23.44
N LEU A 52 17.82 -8.66 -24.24
CA LEU A 52 17.69 -10.07 -23.87
C LEU A 52 19.07 -10.74 -23.76
N GLY A 53 19.33 -11.39 -22.63
CA GLY A 53 20.51 -12.23 -22.40
C GLY A 53 20.11 -13.68 -22.15
N ALA A 54 20.70 -14.61 -22.92
CA ALA A 54 20.57 -16.04 -22.68
C ALA A 54 21.93 -16.67 -22.37
N ASP A 55 21.95 -17.60 -21.41
CA ASP A 55 23.12 -18.37 -20.95
C ASP A 55 24.37 -17.51 -20.82
N CYS A 56 24.25 -16.48 -19.98
CA CYS A 56 25.27 -15.47 -19.82
C CYS A 56 26.37 -15.93 -18.86
N THR A 57 27.62 -15.81 -19.30
CA THR A 57 28.79 -15.88 -18.43
C THR A 57 28.85 -14.67 -17.50
N HIS A 58 29.67 -14.72 -16.46
CA HIS A 58 29.81 -13.61 -15.51
C HIS A 58 30.11 -12.29 -16.22
N GLN A 59 31.08 -12.28 -17.15
CA GLN A 59 31.45 -11.10 -17.92
C GLN A 59 30.28 -10.59 -18.77
N LYS A 60 29.55 -11.50 -19.42
CA LYS A 60 28.42 -11.13 -20.28
C LYS A 60 27.26 -10.56 -19.45
N MET A 61 26.96 -11.14 -18.28
CA MET A 61 25.93 -10.61 -17.38
C MET A 61 26.30 -9.21 -16.87
N ALA A 62 27.53 -9.03 -16.39
CA ALA A 62 28.00 -7.73 -15.90
C ALA A 62 27.91 -6.66 -17.01
N ASN A 63 28.45 -6.94 -18.19
CA ASN A 63 28.37 -6.02 -19.33
C ASN A 63 26.90 -5.71 -19.71
N LEU A 64 26.00 -6.70 -19.73
CA LEU A 64 24.60 -6.46 -20.04
C LEU A 64 23.90 -5.56 -19.02
N ILE A 65 24.23 -5.69 -17.74
CA ILE A 65 23.68 -4.86 -16.67
C ILE A 65 24.23 -3.44 -16.80
N ASP A 66 25.54 -3.28 -16.98
CA ASP A 66 26.19 -1.98 -17.12
C ASP A 66 25.71 -1.25 -18.39
N ASP A 67 25.75 -1.92 -19.55
CA ASP A 67 25.27 -1.37 -20.83
C ASP A 67 23.77 -1.03 -20.80
N PHE A 68 22.97 -1.71 -19.97
CA PHE A 68 21.56 -1.41 -19.80
C PHE A 68 21.33 -0.26 -18.84
N ALA A 69 22.08 -0.18 -17.73
CA ALA A 69 22.06 0.94 -16.81
C ALA A 69 22.40 2.25 -17.52
N ASP A 70 23.40 2.24 -18.41
CA ASP A 70 23.79 3.39 -19.24
C ASP A 70 22.68 3.86 -20.22
N LYS A 71 21.71 3.00 -20.55
CA LYS A 71 20.58 3.35 -21.43
C LYS A 71 19.44 4.03 -20.68
N ILE A 72 19.38 3.91 -19.35
CA ILE A 72 18.28 4.44 -18.54
C ILE A 72 18.28 5.97 -18.64
N GLN A 73 17.13 6.53 -19.00
CA GLN A 73 16.88 7.96 -19.09
C GLN A 73 15.87 8.40 -18.04
N ASP A 74 15.80 9.72 -17.81
CA ASP A 74 14.82 10.30 -16.92
C ASP A 74 13.39 9.92 -17.32
N GLN A 75 12.60 9.51 -16.35
CA GLN A 75 11.21 9.05 -16.48
C GLN A 75 11.01 7.69 -17.19
N ASP A 76 12.04 6.86 -17.34
CA ASP A 76 11.88 5.50 -17.87
C ASP A 76 11.10 4.58 -16.92
N LEU A 77 10.25 3.72 -17.48
CA LEU A 77 9.77 2.52 -16.81
C LEU A 77 10.75 1.38 -17.11
N VAL A 78 11.48 0.96 -16.09
CA VAL A 78 12.55 -0.02 -16.17
C VAL A 78 12.04 -1.35 -15.66
N MET A 79 12.23 -2.43 -16.41
CA MET A 79 11.97 -3.80 -15.93
C MET A 79 13.25 -4.64 -15.98
N PHE A 80 13.64 -5.19 -14.84
CA PHE A 80 14.66 -6.24 -14.76
C PHE A 80 13.98 -7.57 -14.48
N TYR A 81 14.32 -8.60 -15.25
CA TYR A 81 13.87 -9.96 -15.02
C TYR A 81 15.06 -10.91 -15.12
N PHE A 82 15.20 -11.78 -14.11
CA PHE A 82 16.19 -12.86 -14.13
C PHE A 82 15.52 -14.21 -13.84
N ALA A 83 15.76 -15.20 -14.71
CA ALA A 83 15.45 -16.60 -14.50
C ALA A 83 16.74 -17.43 -14.51
N GLY A 84 16.96 -18.25 -13.48
CA GLY A 84 18.17 -19.07 -13.38
C GLY A 84 18.44 -19.51 -11.95
N HIS A 85 19.66 -19.97 -11.65
CA HIS A 85 20.06 -20.24 -10.27
C HIS A 85 20.38 -18.94 -9.53
N GLY A 86 19.94 -18.87 -8.28
CA GLY A 86 20.30 -17.80 -7.36
C GLY A 86 20.39 -18.32 -5.94
N PHE A 87 21.24 -17.70 -5.13
CA PHE A 87 21.44 -18.14 -3.75
C PHE A 87 21.75 -16.99 -2.81
N GLN A 88 21.57 -17.24 -1.52
CA GLN A 88 21.87 -16.30 -0.45
C GLN A 88 23.23 -16.61 0.17
N TYR A 89 24.04 -15.58 0.38
CA TYR A 89 25.31 -15.68 1.10
C TYR A 89 25.55 -14.40 1.91
N LYS A 90 25.79 -14.54 3.23
CA LYS A 90 25.96 -13.43 4.18
C LYS A 90 24.92 -12.32 4.00
N GLU A 91 23.64 -12.73 4.06
CA GLU A 91 22.49 -11.80 3.97
C GLU A 91 22.38 -11.04 2.64
N GLN A 92 23.05 -11.51 1.59
CA GLN A 92 22.97 -10.92 0.26
C GLN A 92 22.56 -11.98 -0.77
N ASN A 93 21.84 -11.52 -1.79
CA ASN A 93 21.36 -12.36 -2.89
C ASN A 93 22.31 -12.28 -4.07
N TYR A 94 22.68 -13.44 -4.59
CA TYR A 94 23.57 -13.56 -5.75
C TYR A 94 22.87 -14.33 -6.88
N LEU A 95 22.87 -13.74 -8.07
CA LEU A 95 22.41 -14.34 -9.32
C LEU A 95 23.59 -15.06 -9.98
N LEU A 96 23.35 -16.25 -10.51
CA LEU A 96 24.43 -17.09 -11.01
C LEU A 96 24.55 -17.10 -12.53
N PRO A 97 25.71 -16.69 -13.04
CA PRO A 97 26.13 -16.96 -14.42
C PRO A 97 26.29 -18.45 -14.72
N VAL A 98 26.18 -18.84 -15.98
CA VAL A 98 26.32 -20.27 -16.37
C VAL A 98 27.71 -20.85 -16.13
N ASP A 99 28.74 -20.01 -16.06
CA ASP A 99 30.13 -20.38 -15.74
C ASP A 99 30.45 -20.35 -14.23
N ALA A 100 29.46 -20.10 -13.37
CA ALA A 100 29.64 -20.04 -11.92
C ALA A 100 30.07 -21.40 -11.32
N ASP A 101 29.53 -22.51 -11.81
CA ASP A 101 29.83 -23.87 -11.34
C ASP A 101 31.33 -24.21 -11.46
N GLU A 102 31.99 -23.68 -12.48
CA GLU A 102 33.41 -23.88 -12.73
C GLU A 102 34.29 -22.98 -11.88
N LYS A 103 33.80 -21.78 -11.54
CA LYS A 103 34.61 -20.73 -10.90
C LYS A 103 34.41 -20.63 -9.39
N ILE A 104 33.25 -21.01 -8.86
CA ILE A 104 32.97 -20.97 -7.41
C ILE A 104 33.35 -22.30 -6.76
N LYS A 105 34.64 -22.44 -6.37
CA LYS A 105 35.16 -23.64 -5.69
C LYS A 105 35.29 -23.50 -4.16
N ARG A 106 35.20 -22.27 -3.65
CA ARG A 106 35.30 -21.92 -2.22
C ARG A 106 34.55 -20.61 -1.96
N GLU A 107 34.23 -20.35 -0.69
CA GLU A 107 33.42 -19.21 -0.22
C GLU A 107 33.94 -17.83 -0.72
N THR A 108 35.25 -17.63 -0.79
CA THR A 108 35.84 -16.37 -1.27
C THR A 108 35.60 -16.09 -2.75
N ASN A 109 35.26 -17.12 -3.56
CA ASN A 109 35.03 -16.96 -4.99
C ASN A 109 33.60 -16.51 -5.32
N ILE A 110 32.67 -16.58 -4.36
CA ILE A 110 31.25 -16.22 -4.57
C ILE A 110 31.14 -14.80 -5.12
N LYS A 111 31.68 -13.80 -4.41
CA LYS A 111 31.56 -12.39 -4.77
C LYS A 111 32.14 -12.02 -6.14
N PHE A 112 33.15 -12.75 -6.60
CA PHE A 112 33.86 -12.44 -7.85
C PHE A 112 33.31 -13.18 -9.08
N ASN A 113 32.44 -14.17 -8.87
CA ASN A 113 31.93 -15.04 -9.94
C ASN A 113 30.40 -15.16 -9.91
N SER A 114 29.73 -14.22 -9.26
CA SER A 114 28.27 -14.09 -9.22
C SER A 114 27.88 -12.62 -9.20
N ILE A 115 26.64 -12.33 -9.55
CA ILE A 115 26.12 -10.96 -9.63
C ILE A 115 25.32 -10.66 -8.36
N ASN A 116 25.69 -9.60 -7.63
CA ASN A 116 24.93 -9.17 -6.46
C ASN A 116 23.61 -8.53 -6.89
N ALA A 117 22.49 -9.10 -6.45
CA ALA A 117 21.16 -8.65 -6.84
C ALA A 117 20.78 -7.28 -6.24
N GLN A 118 21.28 -6.96 -5.03
CA GLN A 118 21.04 -5.65 -4.40
C GLN A 118 21.80 -4.55 -5.13
N GLU A 119 23.07 -4.77 -5.45
CA GLU A 119 23.87 -3.83 -6.25
C GLU A 119 23.27 -3.66 -7.65
N THR A 120 22.79 -4.75 -8.27
CA THR A 120 22.08 -4.67 -9.56
C THR A 120 20.82 -3.82 -9.44
N LEU A 121 20.00 -4.04 -8.41
CA LEU A 121 18.81 -3.22 -8.18
C LEU A 121 19.16 -1.74 -8.00
N GLU A 122 20.19 -1.43 -7.22
CA GLU A 122 20.66 -0.06 -6.99
C GLU A 122 21.17 0.61 -8.27
N SER A 123 21.94 -0.11 -9.11
CA SER A 123 22.39 0.39 -10.41
C SER A 123 21.24 0.68 -11.38
N LEU A 124 20.14 -0.08 -11.29
CA LEU A 124 18.98 0.07 -12.18
C LEU A 124 17.90 1.03 -11.63
N SER A 125 17.95 1.38 -10.35
CA SER A 125 16.96 2.22 -9.66
C SER A 125 17.44 3.67 -9.44
N SER A 126 18.30 4.18 -10.32
CA SER A 126 18.83 5.55 -10.26
C SER A 126 17.74 6.61 -10.07
N GLN A 127 18.06 7.73 -9.40
CA GLN A 127 17.12 8.83 -9.06
C GLN A 127 16.35 9.46 -10.25
N THR A 128 16.67 9.07 -11.48
CA THR A 128 16.06 9.49 -12.73
C THR A 128 14.98 8.52 -13.25
N SER A 129 14.90 7.26 -12.80
CA SER A 129 13.88 6.34 -13.30
C SER A 129 12.49 6.67 -12.73
N TYR A 130 11.45 6.52 -13.56
CA TYR A 130 10.07 6.73 -13.12
C TYR A 130 9.63 5.59 -12.20
N VAL A 131 9.81 4.35 -12.66
CA VAL A 131 9.50 3.12 -11.92
C VAL A 131 10.49 2.04 -12.29
N THR A 132 10.99 1.31 -11.31
CA THR A 132 11.83 0.10 -11.52
C THR A 132 11.07 -1.15 -11.06
N ILE A 133 10.76 -2.05 -11.98
CA ILE A 133 10.17 -3.37 -11.70
C ILE A 133 11.29 -4.41 -11.73
N PHE A 134 11.56 -5.06 -10.60
CA PHE A 134 12.68 -5.99 -10.45
C PHE A 134 12.14 -7.39 -10.09
N ILE A 135 12.29 -8.36 -10.99
CA ILE A 135 11.69 -9.69 -10.88
C ILE A 135 12.78 -10.75 -10.83
N LEU A 136 12.77 -11.57 -9.76
CA LEU A 136 13.67 -12.69 -9.58
C LEU A 136 12.90 -14.03 -9.61
N ASP A 137 13.05 -14.77 -10.71
CA ASP A 137 12.52 -16.12 -10.92
C ASP A 137 13.63 -17.17 -10.76
N CYS A 138 14.19 -17.23 -9.55
CA CYS A 138 15.36 -18.07 -9.27
C CYS A 138 15.01 -19.46 -8.74
N CYS A 139 15.62 -20.50 -9.30
CA CYS A 139 15.73 -21.82 -8.68
C CYS A 139 16.72 -21.76 -7.50
N ARG A 140 16.39 -22.46 -6.41
CA ARG A 140 17.05 -22.32 -5.11
C ARG A 140 17.62 -23.65 -4.65
N GLU A 141 18.80 -24.00 -5.15
CA GLU A 141 19.51 -25.20 -4.71
C GLU A 141 20.87 -24.84 -4.10
N TYR A 142 21.32 -25.60 -3.09
CA TYR A 142 22.66 -25.47 -2.54
C TYR A 142 23.67 -26.05 -3.54
N LEU A 143 24.41 -25.18 -4.22
CA LEU A 143 25.26 -25.51 -5.38
C LEU A 143 26.58 -26.24 -5.05
N PHE A 144 26.84 -26.53 -3.78
CA PHE A 144 28.17 -26.98 -3.36
C PHE A 144 28.13 -28.39 -2.76
N ASP A 145 28.73 -29.33 -3.49
CA ASP A 145 28.83 -30.74 -3.11
C ASP A 145 29.63 -30.95 -1.80
N ASP A 146 30.65 -30.09 -1.57
CA ASP A 146 31.46 -30.08 -0.35
C ASP A 146 31.13 -28.88 0.54
N THR A 147 30.09 -29.07 1.33
CA THR A 147 29.56 -28.06 2.23
C THR A 147 30.49 -27.68 3.40
N SER A 148 31.64 -28.34 3.58
CA SER A 148 32.62 -27.99 4.62
C SER A 148 33.41 -26.73 4.29
N LYS A 149 33.50 -26.37 3.00
CA LYS A 149 34.24 -25.21 2.45
C LYS A 149 33.42 -23.93 2.34
N PHE A 150 32.15 -23.98 2.76
CA PHE A 150 31.16 -22.90 2.58
C PHE A 150 30.35 -22.67 3.86
N ARG A 151 31.04 -22.53 5.01
CA ARG A 151 30.39 -22.40 6.33
C ARG A 151 29.48 -21.17 6.43
N GLY A 152 29.81 -20.07 5.74
CA GLY A 152 28.97 -18.86 5.67
C GLY A 152 27.83 -18.91 4.65
N ALA A 153 27.80 -19.91 3.77
CA ALA A 153 26.65 -20.21 2.91
C ALA A 153 25.66 -21.21 3.58
N LYS A 154 25.97 -21.63 4.81
CA LYS A 154 25.34 -22.76 5.49
C LYS A 154 24.51 -22.41 6.72
N SER A 155 24.28 -21.13 7.01
CA SER A 155 23.50 -20.71 8.18
C SER A 155 22.22 -19.99 7.78
N SER A 156 21.11 -20.60 8.18
CA SER A 156 19.85 -19.96 8.58
C SER A 156 18.94 -19.50 7.43
N GLY A 157 18.03 -20.40 7.04
CA GLY A 157 16.94 -20.10 6.11
C GLY A 157 17.19 -20.68 4.71
N SER A 158 16.24 -21.49 4.23
CA SER A 158 16.19 -21.79 2.80
C SER A 158 16.02 -20.43 2.09
N GLY A 159 16.98 -20.05 1.23
CA GLY A 159 17.09 -18.97 0.19
C GLY A 159 16.51 -17.55 0.34
N LEU A 160 16.81 -16.64 -0.61
CA LEU A 160 16.14 -15.33 -0.75
C LEU A 160 16.29 -14.38 0.45
N HIS A 161 17.39 -13.65 0.69
CA HIS A 161 17.38 -12.58 1.71
C HIS A 161 16.42 -11.44 1.31
N ALA A 162 15.80 -10.77 2.29
CA ALA A 162 14.99 -9.59 2.02
C ALA A 162 15.88 -8.46 1.45
N MET A 163 15.49 -7.89 0.31
CA MET A 163 16.21 -6.77 -0.32
C MET A 163 15.54 -5.44 0.04
N ILE A 164 16.34 -4.38 0.09
CA ILE A 164 15.85 -3.02 0.34
C ILE A 164 15.49 -2.39 -1.00
N ALA A 165 14.22 -2.04 -1.20
CA ALA A 165 13.72 -1.42 -2.42
C ALA A 165 13.81 0.12 -2.33
N PRO A 166 14.66 0.79 -3.14
CA PRO A 166 14.72 2.26 -3.21
C PRO A 166 13.37 2.84 -3.66
N GLY A 167 13.08 4.12 -3.38
CA GLY A 167 11.81 4.75 -3.78
C GLY A 167 11.56 4.60 -5.29
N GLY A 168 10.32 4.26 -5.68
CA GLY A 168 9.98 4.01 -7.10
C GLY A 168 10.20 2.55 -7.56
N THR A 169 10.41 1.60 -6.65
CA THR A 169 10.72 0.20 -7.00
C THR A 169 9.57 -0.75 -6.68
N LEU A 170 9.27 -1.68 -7.59
CA LEU A 170 8.49 -2.89 -7.30
C LEU A 170 9.41 -4.10 -7.45
N LEU A 171 9.71 -4.73 -6.33
CA LEU A 171 10.51 -5.93 -6.25
C LEU A 171 9.61 -7.15 -6.09
N GLN A 172 9.83 -8.17 -6.90
CA GLN A 172 9.01 -9.36 -6.99
C GLN A 172 9.88 -10.62 -7.03
N PHE A 173 9.64 -11.53 -6.11
CA PHE A 173 10.25 -12.85 -6.08
C PHE A 173 9.23 -13.90 -6.49
N ALA A 174 9.64 -14.85 -7.32
CA ALA A 174 8.78 -15.97 -7.74
C ALA A 174 8.43 -16.93 -6.58
N CYS A 175 9.19 -16.91 -5.48
CA CYS A 175 8.87 -17.60 -4.23
C CYS A 175 9.43 -16.80 -3.04
N ALA A 176 8.76 -16.86 -1.89
CA ALA A 176 9.13 -16.13 -0.68
C ALA A 176 10.54 -16.49 -0.16
N PRO A 177 11.25 -15.53 0.49
CA PRO A 177 12.34 -15.84 1.41
C PRO A 177 11.98 -17.04 2.28
N GLY A 178 12.85 -18.02 2.46
CA GLY A 178 12.50 -19.23 3.22
C GLY A 178 11.98 -20.44 2.41
N SER A 179 11.43 -20.25 1.21
CA SER A 179 10.66 -21.29 0.49
C SER A 179 11.19 -21.65 -0.92
N LEU A 180 11.11 -22.93 -1.31
CA LEU A 180 11.53 -23.39 -2.65
C LEU A 180 10.49 -23.01 -3.72
N ALA A 181 10.94 -22.54 -4.89
CA ALA A 181 10.09 -22.55 -6.08
C ALA A 181 9.81 -24.01 -6.46
N ALA A 182 8.61 -24.32 -6.96
CA ALA A 182 8.37 -25.67 -7.47
C ALA A 182 9.36 -25.91 -8.60
N ASP A 183 10.19 -26.95 -8.48
CA ASP A 183 11.06 -27.39 -9.57
C ASP A 183 10.23 -27.40 -10.85
N GLY A 184 10.81 -26.93 -11.95
CA GLY A 184 10.20 -26.91 -13.28
C GLY A 184 9.87 -28.30 -13.85
N GLY A 185 9.50 -29.27 -13.02
CA GLY A 185 9.05 -30.62 -13.34
C GLY A 185 7.60 -30.71 -13.83
N GLY A 186 7.04 -29.61 -14.34
CA GLY A 186 5.95 -29.71 -15.30
C GLY A 186 6.53 -29.93 -16.70
N GLN A 187 5.89 -30.72 -17.55
CA GLN A 187 6.18 -30.80 -19.00
C GLN A 187 5.92 -29.47 -19.74
N ASP A 188 5.70 -28.39 -19.00
CA ASP A 188 5.33 -27.09 -19.52
C ASP A 188 6.58 -26.35 -19.98
N ARG A 189 6.43 -25.62 -21.09
CA ARG A 189 7.49 -24.82 -21.72
C ARG A 189 8.14 -23.80 -20.78
N ASN A 190 7.36 -23.26 -19.83
CA ASN A 190 7.76 -22.18 -18.93
C ASN A 190 7.67 -22.60 -17.46
N GLY A 191 8.48 -21.97 -16.59
CA GLY A 191 8.34 -22.04 -15.15
C GLY A 191 6.96 -21.56 -14.69
N LEU A 192 6.47 -22.10 -13.56
CA LEU A 192 5.10 -21.84 -13.07
C LEU A 192 4.81 -20.33 -12.88
N TYR A 193 5.79 -19.59 -12.35
CA TYR A 193 5.67 -18.16 -12.15
C TYR A 193 5.55 -17.42 -13.49
N THR A 194 6.46 -17.70 -14.42
CA THR A 194 6.49 -17.06 -15.74
C THR A 194 5.25 -17.41 -16.59
N LYS A 195 4.78 -18.66 -16.54
CA LYS A 195 3.52 -19.09 -17.16
C LYS A 195 2.34 -18.20 -16.78
N HIS A 196 2.22 -17.82 -15.51
CA HIS A 196 1.15 -16.93 -15.05
C HIS A 196 1.46 -15.45 -15.29
N LEU A 197 2.73 -15.04 -15.21
CA LEU A 197 3.14 -13.68 -15.56
C LEU A 197 2.77 -13.33 -17.01
N LEU A 198 3.10 -14.20 -17.97
CA LEU A 198 2.78 -14.02 -19.39
C LEU A 198 1.29 -13.77 -19.65
N LYS A 199 0.42 -14.50 -18.92
CA LYS A 199 -1.03 -14.31 -19.01
C LYS A 199 -1.46 -12.95 -18.51
N GLN A 200 -0.86 -12.45 -17.42
CA GLN A 200 -1.30 -11.22 -16.76
C GLN A 200 -0.74 -9.96 -17.41
N ILE A 201 0.51 -9.96 -17.88
CA ILE A 201 1.11 -8.80 -18.55
C ILE A 201 0.44 -8.46 -19.89
N SER A 202 -0.16 -9.47 -20.52
CA SER A 202 -0.88 -9.32 -21.78
C SER A 202 -2.27 -8.71 -21.60
N VAL A 203 -2.79 -8.61 -20.37
CA VAL A 203 -4.14 -8.07 -20.12
C VAL A 203 -4.13 -6.53 -20.28
N PRO A 204 -4.91 -5.97 -21.22
CA PRO A 204 -4.98 -4.53 -21.43
C PRO A 204 -5.48 -3.78 -20.20
N ASN A 205 -4.96 -2.57 -19.98
CA ASN A 205 -5.38 -1.62 -18.96
C ASN A 205 -5.45 -2.21 -17.54
N LYS A 206 -4.65 -3.25 -17.27
CA LYS A 206 -4.53 -3.84 -15.94
C LYS A 206 -3.39 -3.17 -15.18
N HIS A 207 -3.72 -2.62 -14.02
CA HIS A 207 -2.74 -1.98 -13.15
C HIS A 207 -1.66 -2.99 -12.71
N VAL A 208 -0.42 -2.54 -12.61
CA VAL A 208 0.74 -3.40 -12.30
C VAL A 208 0.58 -4.20 -10.99
N ASP A 209 -0.02 -3.60 -9.95
CA ASP A 209 -0.28 -4.30 -8.69
C ASP A 209 -1.28 -5.44 -8.86
N LEU A 210 -2.33 -5.24 -9.67
CA LEU A 210 -3.31 -6.26 -9.96
C LEU A 210 -2.72 -7.38 -10.82
N ILE A 211 -1.80 -7.06 -11.74
CA ILE A 211 -1.03 -8.05 -12.51
C ILE A 211 -0.31 -8.98 -11.53
N PHE A 212 0.55 -8.44 -10.67
CA PHE A 212 1.36 -9.26 -9.77
C PHE A 212 0.55 -9.95 -8.66
N SER A 213 -0.51 -9.31 -8.14
CA SER A 213 -1.42 -9.98 -7.20
C SER A 213 -2.15 -11.16 -7.86
N SER A 214 -2.54 -11.04 -9.14
CA SER A 214 -3.16 -12.15 -9.89
C SER A 214 -2.16 -13.27 -10.17
N VAL A 215 -0.91 -12.93 -10.52
CA VAL A 215 0.17 -13.93 -10.66
C VAL A 215 0.35 -14.70 -9.35
N GLY A 216 0.44 -13.99 -8.22
CA GLY A 216 0.55 -14.59 -6.89
C GLY A 216 -0.57 -15.59 -6.58
N ALA A 217 -1.82 -15.18 -6.80
CA ALA A 217 -2.99 -16.01 -6.56
C ALA A 217 -3.01 -17.29 -7.42
N GLU A 218 -2.71 -17.19 -8.71
CA GLU A 218 -2.72 -18.32 -9.63
C GLU A 218 -1.53 -19.28 -9.39
N VAL A 219 -0.34 -18.75 -9.08
CA VAL A 219 0.83 -19.57 -8.70
C VAL A 219 0.56 -20.32 -7.40
N TYR A 220 0.00 -19.65 -6.38
CA TYR A 220 -0.36 -20.29 -5.12
C TYR A 220 -1.39 -21.41 -5.33
N LYS A 221 -2.40 -21.16 -6.15
CA LYS A 221 -3.45 -22.13 -6.48
C LYS A 221 -2.93 -23.34 -7.23
N GLU A 222 -2.17 -23.14 -8.32
CA GLU A 222 -1.67 -24.22 -9.17
C GLU A 222 -0.57 -25.04 -8.48
N SER A 223 0.27 -24.38 -7.66
CA SER A 223 1.26 -25.07 -6.82
C SER A 223 0.66 -25.77 -5.60
N LYS A 224 -0.65 -25.61 -5.34
CA LYS A 224 -1.34 -26.11 -4.14
C LYS A 224 -0.70 -25.60 -2.84
N GLY A 225 -0.32 -24.32 -2.84
CA GLY A 225 0.31 -23.64 -1.72
C GLY A 225 1.80 -23.90 -1.54
N LYS A 226 2.46 -24.65 -2.44
CA LYS A 226 3.90 -24.96 -2.36
C LYS A 226 4.79 -23.79 -2.79
N GLN A 227 4.30 -22.93 -3.68
CA GLN A 227 5.02 -21.76 -4.15
C GLN A 227 4.18 -20.51 -3.86
N MET A 228 4.77 -19.58 -3.10
CA MET A 228 4.13 -18.33 -2.73
C MET A 228 5.02 -17.16 -3.18
N PRO A 229 4.68 -16.46 -4.28
CA PRO A 229 5.41 -15.27 -4.70
C PRO A 229 5.41 -14.20 -3.61
N TYR A 230 6.53 -13.49 -3.47
CA TYR A 230 6.72 -12.45 -2.46
C TYR A 230 7.01 -11.12 -3.13
N ARG A 231 6.39 -10.04 -2.62
CA ARG A 231 6.45 -8.71 -3.23
C ARG A 231 6.84 -7.67 -2.20
N VAL A 232 7.74 -6.77 -2.58
CA VAL A 232 8.07 -5.54 -1.86
C VAL A 232 7.82 -4.39 -2.83
N SER A 233 7.03 -3.39 -2.42
CA SER A 233 6.77 -2.21 -3.25
C SER A 233 7.09 -0.95 -2.48
N SER A 234 7.83 -0.06 -3.13
CA SER A 234 8.20 1.29 -2.69
C SER A 234 7.83 2.31 -3.78
N ILE A 235 6.94 1.94 -4.72
CA ILE A 235 6.43 2.85 -5.75
C ILE A 235 5.68 4.00 -5.06
N MET A 236 6.17 5.22 -5.27
CA MET A 236 5.59 6.47 -4.75
C MET A 236 4.79 7.23 -5.82
N ILE A 237 4.54 6.61 -6.99
CA ILE A 237 3.82 7.20 -8.13
C ILE A 237 2.42 6.61 -8.29
N ASP A 238 1.45 7.50 -8.52
CA ASP A 238 0.01 7.28 -8.43
C ASP A 238 -0.54 6.76 -9.76
N ASP A 239 -1.18 5.60 -9.67
CA ASP A 239 -2.26 5.06 -10.52
C ASP A 239 -2.05 4.92 -12.04
N SER A 240 -0.85 5.15 -12.58
CA SER A 240 -0.60 5.18 -14.04
C SER A 240 0.36 4.11 -14.56
N ILE A 241 0.66 3.07 -13.77
CA ILE A 241 1.57 2.00 -14.20
C ILE A 241 0.77 0.85 -14.79
N TYR A 242 0.55 0.96 -16.09
CA TYR A 242 -0.05 -0.07 -16.92
C TYR A 242 1.02 -0.60 -17.87
N LEU A 243 1.35 -1.88 -17.75
CA LEU A 243 2.32 -2.50 -18.65
C LEU A 243 1.78 -2.54 -20.08
N ASN A 244 0.49 -2.84 -20.22
CA ASN A 244 -0.26 -2.88 -21.47
C ASN A 244 -1.40 -1.85 -21.49
N ALA A 245 -1.09 -0.57 -21.62
CA ALA A 245 -2.10 0.48 -21.79
C ALA A 245 -2.62 0.49 -23.23
N ILE A 246 -3.94 0.44 -23.41
CA ILE A 246 -4.61 0.58 -24.72
C ILE A 246 -5.69 1.67 -24.58
N ASP A 247 -5.54 2.77 -25.31
CA ASP A 247 -6.55 3.84 -25.35
C ASP A 247 -7.84 3.36 -26.02
N ALA A 248 -8.98 3.70 -25.42
CA ALA A 248 -10.32 3.25 -25.82
C ALA A 248 -10.73 3.67 -27.24
N ASP A 249 -9.99 4.58 -27.90
CA ASP A 249 -10.32 5.12 -29.22
C ASP A 249 -9.56 4.46 -30.39
N THR A 250 -8.72 3.46 -30.14
CA THR A 250 -8.00 2.76 -31.22
C THR A 250 -8.68 1.46 -31.63
N LYS A 251 -9.83 1.58 -32.31
CA LYS A 251 -10.27 0.51 -33.22
C LYS A 251 -9.23 0.38 -34.34
N ARG A 252 -8.33 -0.60 -34.24
CA ARG A 252 -7.47 -1.01 -35.36
C ARG A 252 -8.37 -1.47 -36.52
N SER A 253 -8.44 -0.65 -37.56
CA SER A 253 -8.74 -1.11 -38.93
C SER A 253 -7.55 -0.74 -39.83
N PRO A 254 -7.17 -1.60 -40.78
CA PRO A 254 -5.94 -1.46 -41.54
C PRO A 254 -6.05 -0.27 -42.50
N SER A 255 -5.01 0.56 -42.52
CA SER A 255 -4.91 1.72 -43.41
C SER A 255 -4.68 1.31 -44.87
N PRO A 256 -5.13 2.13 -45.82
CA PRO A 256 -4.25 2.46 -46.94
C PRO A 256 -4.07 3.98 -47.13
N SER A 257 -2.79 4.35 -47.16
CA SER A 257 -2.11 5.38 -47.95
C SER A 257 -2.80 6.73 -48.30
N SER A 258 -2.14 7.77 -47.78
CA SER A 258 -1.52 8.88 -48.53
C SER A 258 -2.25 10.23 -48.69
N LYS A 259 -1.38 11.25 -48.57
CA LYS A 259 -1.39 12.62 -49.11
C LYS A 259 -1.97 13.74 -48.24
N ARG A 260 -1.03 14.58 -47.79
CA ARG A 260 -1.21 15.94 -47.26
C ARG A 260 -1.73 16.89 -48.34
N THR A 261 -2.52 17.88 -47.92
CA THR A 261 -2.50 19.26 -48.43
C THR A 261 -3.19 20.20 -47.41
N PRO A 262 -2.88 21.51 -47.39
CA PRO A 262 -2.94 22.34 -46.18
C PRO A 262 -4.14 23.30 -46.07
N VAL A 263 -4.30 23.79 -44.84
CA VAL A 263 -5.30 24.72 -44.27
C VAL A 263 -5.30 26.12 -44.91
N PRO A 264 -6.47 26.82 -44.94
CA PRO A 264 -6.53 28.28 -44.95
C PRO A 264 -7.06 28.89 -43.65
N THR A 265 -6.43 30.01 -43.29
CA THR A 265 -6.52 30.85 -42.09
C THR A 265 -7.54 31.99 -42.18
N THR A 266 -8.18 32.38 -41.06
CA THR A 266 -8.49 33.79 -40.69
C THR A 266 -8.89 33.94 -39.19
N PRO A 267 -8.80 35.16 -38.58
CA PRO A 267 -8.39 35.37 -37.18
C PRO A 267 -9.44 36.04 -36.25
N CYS A 268 -9.27 35.97 -34.92
CA CYS A 268 -9.70 37.04 -34.00
C CYS A 268 -9.00 37.03 -32.62
N LYS A 269 -9.13 38.15 -31.91
CA LYS A 269 -8.31 38.79 -30.85
C LYS A 269 -8.56 38.29 -29.40
N PRO A 270 -7.86 38.81 -28.35
CA PRO A 270 -7.33 38.04 -27.21
C PRO A 270 -8.20 38.08 -25.94
N SER A 271 -7.96 37.14 -25.03
CA SER A 271 -8.37 37.25 -23.62
C SER A 271 -7.34 36.59 -22.70
N ASP A 272 -6.72 37.44 -21.88
CA ASP A 272 -6.17 37.28 -20.52
C ASP A 272 -5.37 36.04 -20.10
N GLU A 273 -4.13 36.34 -19.71
CA GLU A 273 -3.16 35.47 -19.05
C GLU A 273 -3.71 34.84 -17.77
N HIS A 274 -3.67 33.50 -17.68
CA HIS A 274 -3.75 32.77 -16.42
C HIS A 274 -2.38 32.18 -16.09
N LYS A 275 -1.84 32.58 -14.93
CA LYS A 275 -0.60 32.05 -14.32
C LYS A 275 -0.66 30.52 -14.14
N PRO A 276 0.47 29.80 -14.25
CA PRO A 276 0.52 28.36 -14.05
C PRO A 276 0.23 27.97 -12.59
N GLN A 277 -0.67 26.99 -12.42
CA GLN A 277 -0.96 26.35 -11.13
C GLN A 277 0.11 25.29 -10.77
N PRO A 278 0.44 25.11 -9.48
CA PRO A 278 1.40 24.11 -9.00
C PRO A 278 0.83 22.69 -9.00
N THR A 279 1.71 21.71 -9.20
CA THR A 279 1.47 20.26 -9.29
C THR A 279 1.08 19.57 -7.97
N LEU A 280 0.26 18.53 -8.09
CA LEU A 280 -0.54 17.78 -7.10
C LEU A 280 0.25 16.66 -6.31
N PRO A 281 0.16 16.58 -4.96
CA PRO A 281 0.60 15.44 -4.11
C PRO A 281 -0.46 14.38 -3.65
N LYS A 282 -0.14 13.10 -3.89
CA LYS A 282 -0.88 11.80 -3.79
C LYS A 282 -1.43 11.32 -2.41
N PRO A 283 -2.38 10.34 -2.35
CA PRO A 283 -3.13 9.90 -1.14
C PRO A 283 -2.43 8.90 -0.18
N SER A 284 -3.10 8.56 0.93
CA SER A 284 -2.65 7.67 2.04
C SER A 284 -2.74 6.17 1.72
N TYR A 285 -1.69 5.42 2.10
CA TYR A 285 -1.44 4.02 1.71
C TYR A 285 -2.16 2.96 2.56
N SER A 286 -2.72 1.93 1.91
CA SER A 286 -3.08 0.65 2.51
C SER A 286 -1.88 -0.28 2.54
N VAL A 287 -1.51 -0.81 3.71
CA VAL A 287 -0.33 -1.66 3.91
C VAL A 287 -0.68 -3.12 3.57
N ASN A 288 0.31 -3.92 3.15
CA ASN A 288 0.15 -5.37 3.03
C ASN A 288 0.69 -6.02 4.31
N ILE A 289 -0.22 -6.54 5.15
CA ILE A 289 0.12 -7.18 6.40
C ILE A 289 -0.20 -8.66 6.25
N SER A 290 0.79 -9.54 6.48
CA SER A 290 0.56 -10.99 6.41
C SER A 290 -0.62 -11.39 7.30
N ALA A 291 -1.49 -12.26 6.79
CA ALA A 291 -2.64 -12.79 7.53
C ALA A 291 -2.24 -13.49 8.85
N ASN A 292 -0.98 -13.95 8.97
CA ASN A 292 -0.43 -14.58 10.16
C ASN A 292 0.49 -13.66 10.97
N ALA A 293 0.64 -12.39 10.59
CA ALA A 293 1.48 -11.43 11.29
C ALA A 293 1.17 -11.40 12.78
N LYS A 294 2.21 -11.25 13.59
CA LYS A 294 2.11 -11.04 15.04
C LYS A 294 2.68 -9.68 15.37
N TRP A 295 2.29 -9.15 16.52
CA TRP A 295 2.86 -7.92 17.05
C TRP A 295 3.46 -8.23 18.40
N LYS A 296 4.59 -7.59 18.70
CA LYS A 296 5.19 -7.65 20.01
C LYS A 296 4.18 -7.15 21.02
N GLN A 297 3.98 -7.90 22.09
CA GLN A 297 2.94 -7.59 23.07
C GLN A 297 3.33 -6.44 24.02
N ASN A 298 4.56 -5.90 23.95
CA ASN A 298 5.00 -4.74 24.73
C ASN A 298 4.77 -3.43 23.96
N GLY A 299 3.56 -2.87 24.05
CA GLY A 299 3.24 -1.56 23.50
C GLY A 299 4.11 -0.44 24.09
N VAL A 300 4.52 0.49 23.24
CA VAL A 300 5.30 1.67 23.63
C VAL A 300 4.42 2.91 23.49
N THR A 301 4.29 3.71 24.54
CA THR A 301 3.62 5.01 24.47
C THR A 301 4.45 5.96 23.60
N ILE A 302 3.85 6.48 22.54
CA ILE A 302 4.52 7.37 21.58
C ILE A 302 3.92 8.79 21.55
N ALA A 303 2.72 8.98 22.11
CA ALA A 303 2.10 10.29 22.33
C ALA A 303 1.17 10.24 23.55
N GLY A 304 1.06 11.35 24.28
CA GLY A 304 0.26 11.44 25.50
C GLY A 304 0.81 10.60 26.65
N GLY A 305 -0.08 10.07 27.50
CA GLY A 305 0.28 9.22 28.65
C GLY A 305 0.78 9.97 29.88
N ASN A 306 0.78 11.30 29.86
CA ASN A 306 1.20 12.17 30.99
C ASN A 306 -0.01 12.70 31.80
N GLY A 307 -1.04 11.86 31.94
CA GLY A 307 -2.35 12.26 32.49
C GLY A 307 -3.22 13.00 31.48
N TYR A 308 -4.42 13.37 31.93
CA TYR A 308 -5.34 14.18 31.12
C TYR A 308 -5.18 15.67 31.43
N GLY A 309 -5.33 16.52 30.40
CA GLY A 309 -5.23 17.97 30.57
C GLY A 309 -4.91 18.72 29.28
N GLY A 310 -4.72 20.04 29.39
CA GLY A 310 -4.51 20.93 28.25
C GLY A 310 -3.05 21.17 27.88
N ALA A 311 -2.08 20.65 28.64
CA ALA A 311 -0.66 20.77 28.28
C ALA A 311 -0.37 20.09 26.94
N THR A 312 0.69 20.50 26.24
CA THR A 312 1.09 19.89 24.97
C THR A 312 1.61 18.47 25.10
N SER A 313 1.96 18.02 26.30
CA SER A 313 2.33 16.63 26.62
C SER A 313 1.13 15.76 27.03
N GLN A 314 -0.06 16.36 27.16
CA GLN A 314 -1.29 15.73 27.65
C GLN A 314 -2.36 15.69 26.55
N LEU A 315 -3.24 14.70 26.65
CA LEU A 315 -4.44 14.57 25.81
C LEU A 315 -5.66 14.50 26.72
N TRP A 316 -6.85 14.84 26.22
CA TRP A 316 -8.08 14.68 26.97
C TRP A 316 -9.22 14.17 26.07
N GLY A 317 -9.51 12.87 26.22
CA GLY A 317 -10.52 12.17 25.42
C GLY A 317 -10.21 12.19 23.93
N PRO A 318 -8.98 11.86 23.49
CA PRO A 318 -8.64 11.90 22.07
C PRO A 318 -9.51 10.92 21.27
N GLN A 319 -10.06 11.37 20.14
CA GLN A 319 -11.06 10.61 19.38
C GLN A 319 -10.51 10.00 18.08
N ALA A 320 -9.47 10.59 17.50
CA ALA A 320 -8.89 10.11 16.24
C ALA A 320 -7.37 10.21 16.24
N LEU A 321 -6.78 9.36 15.41
CA LEU A 321 -5.36 9.13 15.23
C LEU A 321 -5.13 8.97 13.73
N PHE A 322 -4.21 9.76 13.19
CA PHE A 322 -3.64 9.56 11.87
C PHE A 322 -2.11 9.46 12.03
N VAL A 323 -1.50 8.53 11.30
CA VAL A 323 -0.03 8.37 11.27
C VAL A 323 0.40 8.54 9.84
N ASP A 324 1.32 9.49 9.58
CA ASP A 324 1.88 9.69 8.24
C ASP A 324 3.12 8.83 7.98
N ASP A 325 3.68 8.95 6.78
CA ASP A 325 4.80 8.14 6.30
C ASP A 325 6.10 8.40 7.08
N ASP A 326 6.22 9.58 7.70
CA ASP A 326 7.33 9.95 8.57
C ASP A 326 7.12 9.48 10.02
N GLN A 327 6.04 8.73 10.27
CA GLN A 327 5.55 8.33 11.59
C GLN A 327 5.18 9.53 12.48
N THR A 328 4.82 10.66 11.89
CA THR A 328 4.20 11.77 12.62
C THR A 328 2.78 11.37 12.99
N VAL A 329 2.44 11.58 14.25
CA VAL A 329 1.16 11.20 14.83
C VAL A 329 0.32 12.45 15.00
N ILE A 330 -0.82 12.50 14.32
CA ILE A 330 -1.79 13.60 14.39
C ILE A 330 -3.02 13.09 15.13
N ILE A 331 -3.45 13.84 16.15
CA ILE A 331 -4.52 13.43 17.07
C ILE A 331 -5.59 14.51 17.13
N ALA A 332 -6.85 14.08 17.03
CA ALA A 332 -8.00 14.91 17.39
C ALA A 332 -8.22 14.85 18.90
N ASP A 333 -7.79 15.90 19.60
CA ASP A 333 -7.85 16.02 21.06
C ASP A 333 -9.17 16.72 21.44
N PHE A 334 -10.22 15.91 21.55
CA PHE A 334 -11.62 16.34 21.53
C PHE A 334 -11.96 17.35 22.62
N MET A 335 -11.64 17.05 23.89
CA MET A 335 -12.00 17.92 25.03
C MET A 335 -11.14 19.19 25.07
N ASN A 336 -9.93 19.16 24.50
CA ASN A 336 -9.08 20.34 24.38
C ASN A 336 -9.35 21.17 23.11
N HIS A 337 -10.28 20.72 22.26
CA HIS A 337 -10.74 21.43 21.06
C HIS A 337 -9.59 21.81 20.12
N ARG A 338 -8.70 20.86 19.88
CA ARG A 338 -7.48 21.06 19.08
C ARG A 338 -7.12 19.82 18.28
N ILE A 339 -6.35 20.04 17.23
CA ILE A 339 -5.55 19.00 16.59
C ILE A 339 -4.11 19.21 17.02
N ILE A 340 -3.46 18.14 17.46
CA ILE A 340 -2.09 18.18 17.97
C ILE A 340 -1.25 17.10 17.27
N GLN A 341 -0.01 17.43 16.94
CA GLN A 341 0.93 16.55 16.24
C GLN A 341 2.13 16.19 17.12
N TRP A 342 2.59 14.96 17.05
CA TRP A 342 3.88 14.51 17.59
C TRP A 342 4.74 14.01 16.45
N LYS A 343 5.96 14.53 16.33
CA LYS A 343 6.93 14.03 15.35
C LYS A 343 7.52 12.72 15.83
N ASN A 344 7.92 11.87 14.90
CA ASN A 344 8.58 10.62 15.22
C ASN A 344 9.80 10.85 16.14
N GLY A 345 9.88 10.06 17.21
CA GLY A 345 10.93 10.15 18.23
C GLY A 345 10.72 11.23 19.30
N ASP A 346 9.83 12.20 19.10
CA ASP A 346 9.43 13.14 20.16
C ASP A 346 8.26 12.55 20.93
N THR A 347 8.50 12.13 22.17
CA THR A 347 7.46 11.62 23.07
C THR A 347 7.13 12.61 24.19
N THR A 348 7.74 13.79 24.19
CA THR A 348 7.68 14.70 25.34
C THR A 348 6.57 15.72 25.17
N ASN A 349 6.54 16.42 24.03
CA ASN A 349 5.56 17.48 23.79
C ASN A 349 5.05 17.45 22.36
N GLY A 350 3.74 17.56 22.19
CA GLY A 350 3.12 17.76 20.89
C GLY A 350 3.12 19.23 20.49
N GLN A 351 2.80 19.48 19.23
CA GLN A 351 2.60 20.81 18.68
C GLN A 351 1.15 20.95 18.23
N VAL A 352 0.45 21.98 18.72
CA VAL A 352 -0.90 22.29 18.25
C VAL A 352 -0.84 22.79 16.81
N VAL A 353 -1.57 22.14 15.92
CA VAL A 353 -1.59 22.44 14.47
C VAL A 353 -2.93 23.01 13.98
N ALA A 354 -4.00 22.82 14.74
CA ALA A 354 -5.28 23.48 14.50
C ALA A 354 -6.07 23.64 15.81
N GLY A 355 -6.90 24.68 15.90
CA GLY A 355 -7.66 24.99 17.12
C GLY A 355 -6.78 25.43 18.30
N GLY A 356 -7.10 24.97 19.52
CA GLY A 356 -6.33 25.27 20.73
C GLY A 356 -6.56 26.66 21.32
N LYS A 357 -7.59 27.38 20.87
CA LYS A 357 -8.03 28.69 21.37
C LYS A 357 -9.38 28.61 22.08
N GLY A 358 -9.61 27.50 22.78
CA GLY A 358 -10.89 27.17 23.41
C GLY A 358 -11.98 26.74 22.42
N ALA A 359 -13.11 26.31 22.97
CA ALA A 359 -14.29 25.93 22.19
C ALA A 359 -14.89 27.16 21.50
N GLY A 360 -15.23 27.06 20.22
CA GLY A 360 -16.00 28.10 19.56
C GLY A 360 -16.21 27.88 18.07
N LYS A 361 -17.03 28.75 17.47
CA LYS A 361 -17.40 28.70 16.04
C LYS A 361 -16.48 29.50 15.13
N GLY A 362 -15.59 30.31 15.71
CA GLY A 362 -14.63 31.10 14.95
C GLY A 362 -13.76 30.22 14.04
N LEU A 363 -13.27 30.77 12.94
CA LEU A 363 -12.41 30.02 12.01
C LEU A 363 -11.05 29.65 12.61
N HIS A 364 -10.64 30.33 13.69
CA HIS A 364 -9.43 30.00 14.46
C HIS A 364 -9.72 29.03 15.63
N GLN A 365 -10.95 28.52 15.75
CA GLN A 365 -11.40 27.65 16.84
C GLN A 365 -11.99 26.35 16.29
N LEU A 366 -11.91 25.32 17.11
CA LEU A 366 -12.63 24.06 16.94
C LEU A 366 -13.54 23.89 18.16
N ASN A 367 -14.49 22.96 18.09
CA ASN A 367 -15.36 22.57 19.17
C ASN A 367 -15.65 21.07 19.06
N GLY A 368 -14.95 20.29 19.88
CA GLY A 368 -15.05 18.83 19.89
C GLY A 368 -14.68 18.20 18.55
N PRO A 369 -13.43 18.38 18.05
CA PRO A 369 -13.00 17.70 16.85
C PRO A 369 -13.02 16.19 17.09
N THR A 370 -13.75 15.46 16.25
CA THR A 370 -13.85 14.00 16.38
C THR A 370 -12.98 13.26 15.40
N ASP A 371 -12.59 13.89 14.29
CA ASP A 371 -11.72 13.25 13.33
C ASP A 371 -10.82 14.24 12.59
N VAL A 372 -9.71 13.73 12.08
CA VAL A 372 -8.78 14.47 11.24
C VAL A 372 -8.10 13.54 10.24
N LEU A 373 -8.07 13.97 8.99
CA LEU A 373 -7.24 13.36 7.95
C LEU A 373 -6.36 14.41 7.28
N ILE A 374 -5.28 13.97 6.64
CA ILE A 374 -4.42 14.84 5.85
C ILE A 374 -4.87 14.77 4.39
N ASP A 375 -5.27 15.91 3.86
CA ASP A 375 -5.33 16.14 2.42
C ASP A 375 -3.93 16.52 1.93
N LYS A 376 -3.20 15.50 1.46
CA LYS A 376 -1.83 15.66 0.94
C LYS A 376 -1.81 16.59 -0.28
N GLU A 377 -2.90 16.65 -1.04
CA GLU A 377 -2.98 17.43 -2.29
C GLU A 377 -2.90 18.94 -2.01
N THR A 378 -3.58 19.40 -0.98
CA THR A 378 -3.54 20.81 -0.56
C THR A 378 -2.58 21.07 0.59
N ASP A 379 -1.91 20.02 1.09
CA ASP A 379 -1.18 20.02 2.36
C ASP A 379 -2.00 20.66 3.49
N SER A 380 -3.15 20.06 3.77
CA SER A 380 -4.12 20.56 4.73
C SER A 380 -4.68 19.46 5.60
N LEU A 381 -5.13 19.82 6.79
CA LEU A 381 -5.95 18.96 7.64
C LEU A 381 -7.41 19.12 7.22
N ILE A 382 -8.12 18.01 7.07
CA ILE A 382 -9.59 18.00 6.98
C ILE A 382 -10.11 17.49 8.31
N ILE A 383 -10.86 18.32 9.01
CA ILE A 383 -11.22 18.11 10.41
C ILE A 383 -12.73 18.06 10.53
N CYS A 384 -13.23 17.02 11.19
CA CYS A 384 -14.62 16.96 11.59
C CYS A 384 -14.80 17.71 12.92
N ASP A 385 -15.39 18.90 12.83
CA ASP A 385 -15.64 19.83 13.94
C ASP A 385 -17.07 19.63 14.47
N LYS A 386 -17.28 18.48 15.13
CA LYS A 386 -18.59 17.89 15.40
C LYS A 386 -19.58 18.82 16.07
N ASN A 387 -19.19 19.50 17.15
CA ASN A 387 -20.15 20.33 17.91
C ASN A 387 -20.50 21.63 17.17
N ASN A 388 -19.69 22.02 16.19
CA ASN A 388 -20.00 23.10 15.26
C ASN A 388 -20.73 22.61 14.00
N GLN A 389 -20.99 21.30 13.88
CA GLN A 389 -21.70 20.66 12.77
C GLN A 389 -21.11 20.99 11.39
N ARG A 390 -19.79 20.92 11.29
CA ARG A 390 -19.07 21.28 10.07
C ARG A 390 -17.83 20.43 9.87
N VAL A 391 -17.41 20.34 8.62
CA VAL A 391 -16.07 19.90 8.24
C VAL A 391 -15.26 21.11 7.81
N VAL A 392 -14.07 21.26 8.39
CA VAL A 392 -13.17 22.38 8.09
C VAL A 392 -11.86 21.89 7.47
N ARG A 393 -11.35 22.65 6.51
CA ARG A 393 -9.99 22.54 6.00
C ARG A 393 -9.08 23.49 6.76
N TRP A 394 -7.92 23.02 7.18
CA TRP A 394 -6.90 23.84 7.85
C TRP A 394 -5.55 23.65 7.16
N SER A 395 -5.03 24.71 6.53
CA SER A 395 -3.74 24.64 5.84
C SER A 395 -2.61 24.37 6.82
N ARG A 396 -1.70 23.44 6.47
CA ARG A 396 -0.49 23.14 7.25
C ARG A 396 0.69 24.04 6.85
N ARG A 397 0.54 24.82 5.78
CA ARG A 397 1.55 25.78 5.30
C ARG A 397 1.70 26.92 6.29
N SER A 398 2.90 27.49 6.38
CA SER A 398 3.22 28.56 7.32
C SER A 398 2.37 29.82 7.09
N GLY A 399 1.97 30.48 8.20
CA GLY A 399 1.24 31.76 8.17
C GLY A 399 -0.29 31.65 8.15
N THR A 400 -0.87 30.46 7.97
CA THR A 400 -2.34 30.26 8.02
C THR A 400 -2.79 29.79 9.40
N THR A 401 -3.68 30.55 10.05
CA THR A 401 -4.23 30.21 11.38
C THR A 401 -5.76 30.10 11.40
N LEU A 402 -6.39 30.25 10.24
CA LEU A 402 -7.84 30.17 10.07
C LEU A 402 -8.16 28.91 9.27
N GLY A 403 -9.14 28.15 9.76
CA GLY A 403 -9.80 27.11 8.99
C GLY A 403 -10.78 27.69 7.97
N GLU A 404 -11.15 26.86 7.01
CA GLU A 404 -12.13 27.13 5.97
C GLU A 404 -13.24 26.08 6.07
N ILE A 405 -14.50 26.51 6.00
CA ILE A 405 -15.62 25.58 6.07
C ILE A 405 -15.79 24.93 4.70
N LEU A 406 -15.65 23.60 4.64
CA LEU A 406 -15.89 22.82 3.43
C LEU A 406 -17.35 22.38 3.34
N ILE A 407 -17.90 21.90 4.46
CA ILE A 407 -19.26 21.38 4.56
C ILE A 407 -19.83 21.87 5.89
N ASP A 408 -21.06 22.37 5.87
CA ASP A 408 -21.82 22.81 7.04
C ASP A 408 -23.09 21.95 7.22
N ASN A 409 -23.76 22.14 8.36
CA ASN A 409 -25.02 21.46 8.72
C ASN A 409 -24.92 19.92 8.65
N ILE A 410 -23.80 19.38 9.13
CA ILE A 410 -23.52 17.95 9.17
C ILE A 410 -23.08 17.52 10.56
N TYR A 411 -23.70 16.46 11.09
CA TYR A 411 -23.26 15.84 12.33
C TYR A 411 -22.15 14.83 12.05
N CYS A 412 -21.04 15.34 11.51
CA CYS A 412 -19.91 14.50 11.18
C CYS A 412 -19.38 13.81 12.45
N ASN A 413 -18.98 12.56 12.31
CA ASN A 413 -18.29 11.84 13.39
C ASN A 413 -16.95 11.25 12.94
N ARG A 414 -16.92 10.68 11.73
CA ARG A 414 -15.68 10.24 11.08
C ARG A 414 -15.63 10.64 9.62
N LEU A 415 -14.39 10.74 9.13
CA LEU A 415 -14.00 11.11 7.80
C LEU A 415 -13.17 9.97 7.19
N ALA A 416 -13.36 9.71 5.90
CA ALA A 416 -12.33 9.07 5.09
C ALA A 416 -12.25 9.79 3.75
N MET A 417 -11.11 9.69 3.11
CA MET A 417 -10.93 10.25 1.78
C MET A 417 -10.35 9.15 0.88
N ASP A 418 -11.00 8.92 -0.25
CA ASP A 418 -10.45 8.01 -1.26
C ASP A 418 -9.43 8.72 -2.15
N LYS A 419 -8.78 7.94 -3.01
CA LYS A 419 -7.77 8.44 -3.95
C LYS A 419 -8.30 9.44 -4.98
N HIS A 420 -9.61 9.46 -5.23
CA HIS A 420 -10.25 10.43 -6.10
C HIS A 420 -10.64 11.71 -5.34
N ARG A 421 -10.23 11.85 -4.08
CA ARG A 421 -10.57 12.95 -3.16
C ARG A 421 -12.07 13.08 -2.90
N TYR A 422 -12.82 11.99 -3.02
CA TYR A 422 -14.16 11.96 -2.46
C TYR A 422 -14.05 11.86 -0.94
N LEU A 423 -14.74 12.76 -0.24
CA LEU A 423 -14.81 12.79 1.21
C LEU A 423 -16.03 12.00 1.67
N TYR A 424 -15.80 10.97 2.47
CA TYR A 424 -16.82 10.13 3.07
C TYR A 424 -17.02 10.55 4.52
N ILE A 425 -18.26 10.77 4.91
CA ILE A 425 -18.61 11.28 6.24
C ILE A 425 -19.69 10.41 6.85
N SER A 426 -19.44 9.89 8.04
CA SER A 426 -20.50 9.28 8.85
C SER A 426 -21.28 10.36 9.61
N ASP A 427 -22.60 10.30 9.50
CA ASP A 427 -23.54 11.10 10.28
C ASP A 427 -24.22 10.19 11.30
N THR A 428 -23.89 10.37 12.58
CA THR A 428 -24.38 9.49 13.64
C THR A 428 -25.86 9.69 13.95
N GLU A 429 -26.39 10.89 13.72
CA GLU A 429 -27.79 11.23 14.00
C GLU A 429 -28.72 10.76 12.88
N LYS A 430 -28.24 10.80 11.64
CA LYS A 430 -28.98 10.32 10.46
C LYS A 430 -28.77 8.83 10.17
N HIS A 431 -27.83 8.20 10.88
CA HIS A 431 -27.47 6.79 10.71
C HIS A 431 -27.11 6.44 9.25
N GLU A 432 -26.25 7.27 8.67
CA GLU A 432 -25.86 7.17 7.27
C GLU A 432 -24.38 7.49 7.07
N VAL A 433 -23.85 7.05 5.93
CA VAL A 433 -22.57 7.51 5.40
C VAL A 433 -22.82 8.15 4.05
N LYS A 434 -22.32 9.37 3.88
CA LYS A 434 -22.42 10.14 2.65
C LYS A 434 -21.05 10.38 2.04
N ARG A 435 -21.00 10.32 0.72
CA ARG A 435 -19.83 10.68 -0.10
C ARG A 435 -20.04 12.04 -0.73
N TYR A 436 -19.06 12.92 -0.59
CA TYR A 436 -19.01 14.28 -1.12
C TYR A 436 -17.84 14.38 -2.09
N GLU A 437 -18.02 15.14 -3.15
CA GLU A 437 -16.89 15.67 -3.91
C GLU A 437 -16.36 16.90 -3.18
N LEU A 438 -15.04 17.00 -2.99
CA LEU A 438 -14.48 18.03 -2.12
C LEU A 438 -14.73 19.43 -2.70
N GLY A 439 -15.43 20.28 -1.95
CA GLY A 439 -15.85 21.62 -2.38
C GLY A 439 -17.26 21.68 -2.97
N GLU A 440 -17.89 20.53 -3.23
CA GLU A 440 -19.28 20.43 -3.65
C GLU A 440 -20.21 20.26 -2.45
N LYS A 441 -21.40 20.88 -2.52
CA LYS A 441 -22.44 20.72 -1.48
C LYS A 441 -23.26 19.44 -1.65
N ASN A 442 -23.27 18.87 -2.85
CA ASN A 442 -24.04 17.70 -3.17
C ASN A 442 -23.36 16.44 -2.60
N SER A 443 -24.18 15.50 -2.12
CA SER A 443 -23.70 14.24 -1.56
C SER A 443 -24.44 13.05 -2.16
N THR A 444 -23.78 11.91 -2.16
CA THR A 444 -24.36 10.61 -2.49
C THR A 444 -24.45 9.78 -1.23
N LEU A 445 -25.62 9.19 -0.93
CA LEU A 445 -25.74 8.18 0.12
C LEU A 445 -25.02 6.90 -0.31
N VAL A 446 -24.11 6.40 0.52
CA VAL A 446 -23.28 5.22 0.20
C VAL A 446 -23.40 4.07 1.20
N ALA A 447 -23.93 4.32 2.41
CA ALA A 447 -24.31 3.28 3.37
C ALA A 447 -25.40 3.79 4.33
N GLY A 448 -26.27 2.89 4.80
CA GLY A 448 -27.38 3.22 5.71
C GLY A 448 -28.45 4.12 5.09
N GLY A 449 -28.94 5.11 5.85
CA GLY A 449 -29.93 6.10 5.39
C GLY A 449 -31.38 5.64 5.41
N ASN A 450 -31.66 4.43 5.92
CA ASN A 450 -33.02 3.89 6.08
C ASN A 450 -33.47 3.87 7.56
N GLY A 451 -33.02 4.87 8.33
CA GLY A 451 -33.27 4.97 9.77
C GLY A 451 -32.38 4.06 10.63
N SER A 452 -32.54 4.19 11.95
CA SER A 452 -31.86 3.35 12.94
C SER A 452 -32.42 1.93 12.91
N GLY A 453 -31.54 0.93 12.81
CA GLY A 453 -31.95 -0.48 12.86
C GLY A 453 -30.81 -1.43 12.52
N ASP A 454 -31.09 -2.73 12.56
CA ASP A 454 -30.13 -3.82 12.31
C ASP A 454 -30.32 -4.52 10.95
N GLY A 455 -31.23 -4.03 10.10
CA GLY A 455 -31.36 -4.46 8.71
C GLY A 455 -30.05 -4.27 7.91
N LEU A 456 -29.88 -5.00 6.80
CA LEU A 456 -28.68 -4.90 5.96
C LEU A 456 -28.56 -3.57 5.19
N ASN A 457 -29.65 -2.82 5.09
CA ASN A 457 -29.71 -1.46 4.54
C ASN A 457 -29.80 -0.38 5.64
N GLN A 458 -29.66 -0.75 6.90
CA GLN A 458 -29.73 0.15 8.06
C GLN A 458 -28.39 0.16 8.82
N LEU A 459 -28.18 1.26 9.54
CA LEU A 459 -27.07 1.45 10.48
C LEU A 459 -27.66 1.97 11.79
N ASN A 460 -26.94 1.81 12.89
CA ASN A 460 -27.28 2.38 14.18
C ASN A 460 -26.04 3.01 14.82
N ARG A 461 -25.99 4.35 14.74
CA ARG A 461 -24.88 5.22 15.15
C ARG A 461 -23.53 4.81 14.52
N PRO A 462 -23.37 4.97 13.19
CA PRO A 462 -22.11 4.64 12.52
C PRO A 462 -20.97 5.57 13.00
N ILE A 463 -20.09 5.03 13.86
CA ILE A 463 -19.10 5.83 14.59
C ILE A 463 -17.70 5.78 13.96
N TYR A 464 -17.50 4.87 13.00
CA TYR A 464 -16.25 4.75 12.26
C TYR A 464 -16.50 4.27 10.85
N LEU A 465 -15.64 4.69 9.92
CA LEU A 465 -15.66 4.20 8.56
C LEU A 465 -14.26 4.06 7.99
N PHE A 466 -14.10 3.13 7.07
CA PHE A 466 -12.91 2.94 6.24
C PHE A 466 -13.36 2.75 4.80
N VAL A 467 -12.60 3.31 3.85
CA VAL A 467 -12.88 3.18 2.41
C VAL A 467 -11.69 2.54 1.73
N ASP A 468 -11.90 1.39 1.09
CA ASP A 468 -10.83 0.70 0.38
C ASP A 468 -10.60 1.27 -1.04
N GLY A 469 -9.55 0.79 -1.72
CA GLY A 469 -9.20 1.24 -3.07
C GLY A 469 -10.26 0.94 -4.15
N GLN A 470 -11.25 0.09 -3.85
CA GLN A 470 -12.39 -0.21 -4.72
C GLN A 470 -13.62 0.66 -4.39
N GLN A 471 -13.47 1.62 -3.45
CA GLN A 471 -14.55 2.44 -2.90
C GLN A 471 -15.63 1.61 -2.18
N ASN A 472 -15.27 0.46 -1.62
CA ASN A 472 -16.15 -0.21 -0.68
C ASN A 472 -16.07 0.52 0.67
N VAL A 473 -17.21 0.69 1.32
CA VAL A 473 -17.33 1.41 2.60
C VAL A 473 -17.52 0.40 3.71
N TYR A 474 -16.56 0.35 4.63
CA TYR A 474 -16.64 -0.41 5.87
C TYR A 474 -17.10 0.53 6.97
N VAL A 475 -18.05 0.10 7.80
CA VAL A 475 -18.66 0.93 8.83
C VAL A 475 -18.75 0.17 10.14
N SER A 476 -18.30 0.81 11.22
CA SER A 476 -18.54 0.35 12.58
C SER A 476 -19.97 0.71 12.96
N ASP A 477 -20.83 -0.29 12.90
CA ASP A 477 -22.23 -0.21 13.25
C ASP A 477 -22.36 -0.38 14.77
N TYR A 478 -22.02 0.72 15.48
CA TYR A 478 -21.62 0.76 16.88
C TYR A 478 -22.63 0.11 17.84
N GLU A 479 -23.91 0.52 17.77
CA GLU A 479 -24.98 -0.01 18.64
C GLU A 479 -25.44 -1.41 18.24
N ASN A 480 -25.23 -1.79 16.97
CA ASN A 480 -25.55 -3.14 16.49
C ASN A 480 -24.40 -4.14 16.69
N HIS A 481 -23.28 -3.70 17.26
CA HIS A 481 -22.14 -4.55 17.64
C HIS A 481 -21.58 -5.38 16.48
N ARG A 482 -21.46 -4.75 15.32
CA ARG A 482 -20.99 -5.39 14.09
C ARG A 482 -20.20 -4.41 13.23
N VAL A 483 -19.46 -4.96 12.28
CA VAL A 483 -18.85 -4.20 11.19
C VAL A 483 -19.53 -4.61 9.90
N MET A 484 -19.97 -3.62 9.13
CA MET A 484 -20.68 -3.80 7.88
C MET A 484 -19.83 -3.31 6.71
N LYS A 485 -19.89 -3.99 5.55
CA LYS A 485 -19.26 -3.57 4.29
C LYS A 485 -20.32 -3.32 3.22
N TRP A 486 -20.30 -2.15 2.59
CA TRP A 486 -21.06 -1.85 1.38
C TRP A 486 -20.12 -1.83 0.18
N ALA A 487 -20.44 -2.61 -0.84
CA ALA A 487 -19.76 -2.45 -2.13
C ALA A 487 -20.21 -1.15 -2.81
N LYS A 488 -19.37 -0.58 -3.67
CA LYS A 488 -19.71 0.65 -4.40
C LYS A 488 -21.04 0.50 -5.14
N GLY A 489 -22.02 1.35 -4.79
CA GLY A 489 -23.35 1.37 -5.40
C GLY A 489 -24.34 0.32 -4.87
N ALA A 490 -23.93 -0.51 -3.89
CA ALA A 490 -24.82 -1.49 -3.27
C ALA A 490 -25.96 -0.82 -2.48
N LYS A 491 -27.13 -1.46 -2.47
CA LYS A 491 -28.30 -1.00 -1.70
C LYS A 491 -28.32 -1.53 -0.27
N GLU A 492 -27.65 -2.65 -0.05
CA GLU A 492 -27.50 -3.36 1.22
C GLU A 492 -26.03 -3.69 1.44
N GLY A 493 -25.64 -3.76 2.70
CA GLY A 493 -24.30 -4.17 3.12
C GLY A 493 -24.27 -5.65 3.50
N ILE A 494 -23.08 -6.11 3.84
CA ILE A 494 -22.85 -7.43 4.42
C ILE A 494 -22.15 -7.31 5.76
N VAL A 495 -22.49 -8.17 6.71
CA VAL A 495 -21.76 -8.28 7.97
C VAL A 495 -20.39 -8.91 7.69
N VAL A 496 -19.32 -8.22 8.05
CA VAL A 496 -17.94 -8.70 7.85
C VAL A 496 -17.20 -9.01 9.15
N ALA A 497 -17.71 -8.53 10.30
CA ALA A 497 -17.28 -8.95 11.63
C ALA A 497 -18.39 -8.72 12.66
N GLY A 498 -18.41 -9.54 13.73
CA GLY A 498 -19.44 -9.48 14.77
C GLY A 498 -20.82 -9.90 14.27
N GLY A 499 -21.87 -9.22 14.75
CA GLY A 499 -23.26 -9.49 14.35
C GLY A 499 -23.91 -10.70 15.04
N GLN A 500 -23.22 -11.32 16.00
CA GLN A 500 -23.75 -12.39 16.86
C GLN A 500 -24.19 -11.85 18.23
N GLY A 501 -24.68 -10.60 18.26
CA GLY A 501 -25.00 -9.84 19.46
C GLY A 501 -23.76 -9.31 20.19
N LYS A 502 -24.03 -8.51 21.24
CA LYS A 502 -23.03 -7.95 22.14
C LYS A 502 -22.33 -9.06 22.93
N GLY A 503 -21.00 -9.06 22.94
CA GLY A 503 -20.25 -9.98 23.80
C GLY A 503 -18.75 -9.93 23.57
N ASN A 504 -18.02 -10.84 24.22
CA ASN A 504 -16.56 -10.93 24.16
C ASN A 504 -16.03 -12.22 23.50
N ALA A 505 -16.92 -13.10 23.02
CA ALA A 505 -16.52 -14.24 22.20
C ALA A 505 -15.76 -13.76 20.95
N LEU A 506 -14.98 -14.65 20.33
CA LEU A 506 -14.24 -14.31 19.12
C LEU A 506 -15.16 -14.08 17.90
N THR A 507 -16.42 -14.50 17.98
CA THR A 507 -17.46 -14.24 16.98
C THR A 507 -18.25 -12.95 17.25
N GLN A 508 -18.04 -12.33 18.42
CA GLN A 508 -18.79 -11.17 18.91
C GLN A 508 -17.91 -9.94 19.02
N LEU A 509 -18.54 -8.77 18.93
CA LEU A 509 -17.95 -7.47 19.20
C LEU A 509 -18.78 -6.78 20.29
N ASN A 510 -18.21 -5.76 20.93
CA ASN A 510 -18.89 -4.97 21.95
C ASN A 510 -18.56 -3.50 21.74
N TYR A 511 -19.45 -2.84 21.01
CA TYR A 511 -19.30 -1.45 20.55
C TYR A 511 -18.03 -1.24 19.71
N PRO A 512 -17.91 -1.87 18.53
CA PRO A 512 -16.72 -1.70 17.69
C PRO A 512 -16.56 -0.24 17.28
N ASN A 513 -15.32 0.24 17.29
CA ASN A 513 -14.99 1.63 16.96
C ASN A 513 -14.03 1.68 15.77
N GLY A 514 -12.73 1.92 15.96
CA GLY A 514 -11.75 2.02 14.88
C GLY A 514 -11.67 0.80 13.98
N LEU A 515 -11.59 1.07 12.68
CA LEU A 515 -11.46 0.07 11.63
C LEU A 515 -10.22 0.35 10.79
N TYR A 516 -9.56 -0.71 10.37
CA TYR A 516 -8.58 -0.66 9.30
C TYR A 516 -8.73 -1.91 8.44
N VAL A 517 -8.66 -1.75 7.11
CA VAL A 517 -8.63 -2.88 6.19
C VAL A 517 -7.34 -2.81 5.39
N ASP A 518 -6.58 -3.89 5.43
CA ASP A 518 -5.33 -3.97 4.68
C ASP A 518 -5.56 -4.34 3.20
N THR A 519 -4.49 -4.39 2.42
CA THR A 519 -4.57 -4.74 0.98
C THR A 519 -4.94 -6.20 0.70
N LEU A 520 -4.97 -7.06 1.72
CA LEU A 520 -5.38 -8.47 1.64
C LEU A 520 -6.83 -8.68 2.11
N ASP A 521 -7.61 -7.61 2.26
CA ASP A 521 -8.96 -7.63 2.82
C ASP A 521 -9.02 -8.18 4.28
N THR A 522 -7.92 -8.07 5.04
CA THR A 522 -7.92 -8.33 6.48
C THR A 522 -8.48 -7.13 7.21
N LEU A 523 -9.55 -7.36 7.98
CA LEU A 523 -10.20 -6.33 8.79
C LEU A 523 -9.65 -6.35 10.21
N TYR A 524 -9.23 -5.19 10.71
CA TYR A 524 -8.81 -4.95 12.09
C TYR A 524 -9.83 -4.05 12.76
N VAL A 525 -10.25 -4.43 13.97
CA VAL A 525 -11.30 -3.74 14.72
C VAL A 525 -10.83 -3.43 16.13
N ALA A 526 -10.96 -2.18 16.55
CA ALA A 526 -10.87 -1.78 17.95
C ALA A 526 -12.21 -2.13 18.62
N ASP A 527 -12.18 -3.18 19.45
CA ASP A 527 -13.34 -3.68 20.17
C ASP A 527 -13.42 -2.95 21.52
N TRP A 528 -14.11 -1.80 21.50
CA TRP A 528 -13.97 -0.71 22.48
C TRP A 528 -14.23 -1.14 23.92
N VAL A 529 -15.37 -1.79 24.21
CA VAL A 529 -15.67 -2.26 25.59
C VAL A 529 -14.83 -3.46 25.98
N ASN A 530 -14.46 -4.31 25.03
CA ASN A 530 -13.65 -5.50 25.32
C ASN A 530 -12.14 -5.18 25.43
N HIS A 531 -11.74 -3.93 25.20
CA HIS A 531 -10.39 -3.42 25.41
C HIS A 531 -9.32 -4.21 24.64
N ARG A 532 -9.62 -4.53 23.39
CA ARG A 532 -8.77 -5.35 22.52
C ARG A 532 -8.80 -4.86 21.07
N VAL A 533 -7.77 -5.23 20.32
CA VAL A 533 -7.79 -5.16 18.86
C VAL A 533 -7.87 -6.59 18.32
N ILE A 534 -8.82 -6.83 17.45
CA ILE A 534 -9.15 -8.15 16.92
C ILE A 534 -9.20 -8.08 15.39
N ARG A 535 -8.64 -9.10 14.72
CA ARG A 535 -8.60 -9.18 13.24
C ARG A 535 -9.50 -10.29 12.70
N TRP A 536 -10.03 -10.09 11.50
CA TRP A 536 -10.74 -11.07 10.68
C TRP A 536 -10.09 -11.16 9.30
N THR A 537 -9.79 -12.37 8.85
CA THR A 537 -9.21 -12.64 7.53
C THR A 537 -10.28 -13.16 6.56
N GLN A 538 -10.10 -12.95 5.26
CA GLN A 538 -11.09 -13.28 4.22
C GLN A 538 -11.52 -14.76 4.20
N GLY A 539 -10.68 -15.67 4.72
CA GLY A 539 -10.93 -17.12 4.80
C GLY A 539 -11.54 -17.62 6.12
N ASP A 540 -11.38 -16.89 7.22
CA ASP A 540 -11.89 -17.26 8.56
C ASP A 540 -12.91 -16.22 9.06
N LYS A 541 -13.94 -15.96 8.25
CA LYS A 541 -15.01 -15.01 8.59
C LYS A 541 -15.87 -15.42 9.78
N LYS A 542 -15.63 -16.61 10.36
CA LYS A 542 -16.47 -17.15 11.44
C LYS A 542 -16.08 -16.59 12.80
N GLN A 543 -14.81 -16.27 13.03
CA GLN A 543 -14.32 -15.73 14.30
C GLN A 543 -13.06 -14.89 14.09
N GLY A 544 -12.86 -13.89 14.95
CA GLY A 544 -11.67 -13.06 14.93
C GLY A 544 -10.53 -13.64 15.75
N THR A 545 -9.34 -13.07 15.56
CA THR A 545 -8.15 -13.36 16.38
C THR A 545 -7.71 -12.09 17.09
N VAL A 546 -7.59 -12.14 18.42
CA VAL A 546 -7.06 -11.01 19.20
C VAL A 546 -5.57 -10.85 18.88
N ILE A 547 -5.15 -9.65 18.48
CA ILE A 547 -3.75 -9.38 18.10
C ILE A 547 -2.98 -8.59 19.16
N VAL A 548 -3.65 -7.66 19.86
CA VAL A 548 -3.13 -6.90 21.01
C VAL A 548 -4.30 -6.53 21.93
N GLY A 549 -4.01 -6.24 23.20
CA GLY A 549 -5.02 -6.01 24.23
C GLY A 549 -5.71 -7.30 24.68
N GLY A 550 -6.93 -7.18 25.23
CA GLY A 550 -7.68 -8.31 25.76
C GLY A 550 -7.22 -8.81 27.14
N ASN A 551 -6.22 -8.16 27.74
CA ASN A 551 -5.69 -8.46 29.07
C ASN A 551 -6.37 -7.64 30.19
N GLY A 552 -7.66 -7.36 30.00
CA GLY A 552 -8.45 -6.49 30.86
C GLY A 552 -8.19 -5.00 30.65
N LYS A 553 -9.08 -4.19 31.24
CA LYS A 553 -8.94 -2.74 31.31
C LYS A 553 -7.71 -2.36 32.14
N GLY A 554 -6.83 -1.51 31.63
CA GLY A 554 -5.67 -1.06 32.40
C GLY A 554 -4.72 -0.17 31.63
N VAL A 555 -3.58 0.16 32.26
CA VAL A 555 -2.54 1.06 31.73
C VAL A 555 -1.23 0.35 31.36
N GLY A 556 -1.16 -0.98 31.53
CA GLY A 556 -0.01 -1.78 31.13
C GLY A 556 0.28 -1.71 29.62
N ALA A 557 1.45 -2.19 29.21
CA ALA A 557 1.92 -2.15 27.82
C ALA A 557 1.06 -2.94 26.82
N ASN A 558 0.21 -3.86 27.32
CA ASN A 558 -0.78 -4.60 26.52
C ASN A 558 -2.18 -4.57 27.12
N GLN A 559 -2.47 -3.49 27.85
CA GLN A 559 -3.79 -3.22 28.37
C GLN A 559 -4.27 -1.90 27.79
N PHE A 560 -5.53 -1.89 27.39
CA PHE A 560 -6.20 -0.69 26.90
C PHE A 560 -7.31 -0.31 27.86
N HIS A 561 -7.68 0.95 27.84
CA HIS A 561 -8.97 1.41 28.31
C HIS A 561 -9.69 2.06 27.13
N SER A 562 -10.59 1.29 26.53
CA SER A 562 -11.47 1.75 25.47
C SER A 562 -10.72 2.22 24.21
N PRO A 563 -10.02 1.30 23.50
CA PRO A 563 -9.28 1.66 22.29
C PRO A 563 -10.24 2.18 21.22
N GLU A 564 -9.86 3.28 20.57
CA GLU A 564 -10.73 4.02 19.67
C GLU A 564 -10.24 3.97 18.22
N GLY A 565 -9.18 4.70 17.87
CA GLY A 565 -8.60 4.71 16.52
C GLY A 565 -7.48 3.68 16.32
N LEU A 566 -7.37 3.16 15.10
CA LEU A 566 -6.29 2.28 14.65
C LEU A 566 -5.58 2.93 13.46
N SER A 567 -4.26 2.83 13.43
CA SER A 567 -3.47 3.18 12.24
C SER A 567 -2.30 2.20 12.10
N PHE A 568 -1.83 2.02 10.86
CA PHE A 568 -0.64 1.23 10.57
C PHE A 568 0.37 2.10 9.82
N ASP A 569 1.65 1.98 10.17
CA ASP A 569 2.71 2.55 9.35
C ASP A 569 3.06 1.61 8.17
N ARG A 570 3.87 2.11 7.23
CA ARG A 570 4.35 1.34 6.08
C ARG A 570 5.12 0.05 6.42
N HIS A 571 5.58 -0.08 7.67
CA HIS A 571 6.30 -1.25 8.16
C HIS A 571 5.36 -2.26 8.83
N GLY A 572 4.05 -2.00 8.84
CA GLY A 572 3.05 -2.85 9.49
C GLY A 572 2.99 -2.72 11.01
N ASN A 573 3.66 -1.72 11.60
CA ASN A 573 3.53 -1.46 13.04
C ASN A 573 2.14 -0.89 13.32
N LEU A 574 1.51 -1.40 14.37
CA LEU A 574 0.17 -1.00 14.78
C LEU A 574 0.22 0.14 15.78
N TYR A 575 -0.55 1.19 15.53
CA TYR A 575 -0.78 2.31 16.42
C TYR A 575 -2.22 2.26 16.92
N VAL A 576 -2.40 2.23 18.24
CA VAL A 576 -3.69 2.15 18.90
C VAL A 576 -3.90 3.40 19.73
N LEU A 577 -4.99 4.12 19.46
CA LEU A 577 -5.43 5.23 20.30
C LEU A 577 -6.16 4.68 21.53
N ASP A 578 -5.49 4.70 22.66
CA ASP A 578 -5.96 4.20 23.95
C ASP A 578 -6.71 5.34 24.67
N CYS A 579 -7.93 5.61 24.20
CA CYS A 579 -8.66 6.86 24.42
C CYS A 579 -8.79 7.25 25.90
N ASN A 580 -9.30 6.36 26.75
CA ASN A 580 -9.51 6.71 28.16
C ASN A 580 -8.22 6.70 29.00
N ASN A 581 -7.12 6.16 28.46
CA ASN A 581 -5.79 6.33 29.02
C ASN A 581 -5.07 7.56 28.44
N ASN A 582 -5.70 8.30 27.53
CA ASN A 582 -5.19 9.55 26.93
C ASN A 582 -3.79 9.38 26.32
N ARG A 583 -3.58 8.29 25.59
CA ARG A 583 -2.28 7.97 24.97
C ARG A 583 -2.43 7.25 23.62
N VAL A 584 -1.37 7.27 22.83
CA VAL A 584 -1.20 6.38 21.67
C VAL A 584 -0.12 5.35 21.98
N GLN A 585 -0.44 4.07 21.76
CA GLN A 585 0.52 2.98 21.90
C GLN A 585 0.91 2.43 20.54
N ARG A 586 2.20 2.22 20.32
CA ARG A 586 2.76 1.56 19.14
C ARG A 586 3.19 0.14 19.48
N PHE A 587 2.76 -0.82 18.68
CA PHE A 587 3.14 -2.22 18.74
C PHE A 587 3.93 -2.58 17.49
N SER A 588 5.16 -3.06 17.66
CA SER A 588 6.00 -3.44 16.53
C SER A 588 5.57 -4.78 15.97
N ILE A 589 5.53 -4.90 14.64
CA ILE A 589 5.27 -6.19 14.01
C ILE A 589 6.44 -7.15 14.29
N GLU A 590 6.13 -8.42 14.53
CA GLU A 590 7.09 -9.51 14.64
C GLU A 590 7.30 -10.10 13.25
N TYR A 591 8.54 -10.05 12.79
CA TYR A 591 8.97 -10.82 11.63
C TYR A 591 9.44 -12.17 12.16
N ASP A 592 8.79 -13.26 11.74
CA ASP A 592 9.27 -14.61 12.03
C ASP A 592 10.68 -14.72 11.40
N LEU A 593 11.71 -14.79 12.26
CA LEU A 593 13.12 -14.87 11.89
C LEU A 593 13.50 -16.26 11.35
#